data_AF-A0A0F2PUE4-F1
#
_entry.id   AF-A0A0F2PUE4-F1
#
_cell.length_a   1.000
_cell.length_b   1.000
_cell.length_c   1.000
_cell.angle_alpha   90.00
_cell.angle_beta   90.00
_cell.angle_gamma   90.00
#
_symmetry.space_group_name_H-M   'P 1'
#
loop_
_entity.id
_entity.type
_entity.pdbx_description
1 polymer ?
#
loop_
_entity_poly.entity_id
_entity_poly.type
_entity_poly.pdbx_seq_one_letter_code
_entity_poly.pdbx_strand_id
1 'polypeptide(L)'
;MEKKFGRALLGYNPAEVASEIQRIDAEYRLKEGTLQVKITAAEEELIRSRERIAQLEKQLNTYIEREHIIAEVMITATNNACRIEEEARERARAMEEKSAEELREKARELEFLKMKVERFKTEFKEILDKYKFSLEEMKDLPNEKTFSPTIIVTERKFNTN
;
A
#
# COMPACT_ATOMS: atom_id res chain seq x y z
N MET A 1 -39.82 -50.32 -54.41
CA MET A 1 -39.67 -51.73 -54.82
C MET A 1 -40.99 -52.19 -55.44
N GLU A 2 -41.05 -52.39 -56.75
CA GLU A 2 -42.20 -53.08 -57.37
C GLU A 2 -42.06 -54.59 -57.13
N LYS A 3 -43.05 -55.21 -56.50
CA LYS A 3 -43.07 -56.66 -56.22
C LYS A 3 -44.03 -57.34 -57.20
N LYS A 4 -43.53 -58.37 -57.91
CA LYS A 4 -44.29 -59.18 -58.87
C LYS A 4 -44.69 -60.49 -58.19
N PHE A 5 -45.93 -60.58 -57.74
CA PHE A 5 -46.52 -61.82 -57.24
C PHE A 5 -47.02 -62.68 -58.43
N GLY A 6 -46.87 -64.00 -58.36
CA GLY A 6 -47.43 -64.93 -59.33
C GLY A 6 -48.96 -64.80 -59.43
N ARG A 7 -49.50 -64.79 -60.64
CA ARG A 7 -50.96 -64.65 -60.88
C ARG A 7 -51.64 -66.02 -60.81
N ALA A 8 -52.66 -66.13 -59.97
CA ALA A 8 -53.64 -67.21 -59.98
C ALA A 8 -54.88 -66.81 -60.81
N LEU A 9 -55.73 -67.77 -61.18
CA LEU A 9 -56.95 -67.56 -62.00
C LEU A 9 -57.90 -66.46 -61.46
N LEU A 10 -57.79 -66.10 -60.18
CA LEU A 10 -58.50 -64.99 -59.52
C LEU A 10 -57.54 -64.18 -58.61
N GLY A 11 -56.47 -63.61 -59.17
CA GLY A 11 -55.63 -62.63 -58.47
C GLY A 11 -54.21 -63.13 -58.20
N TYR A 12 -53.68 -62.90 -57.00
CA TYR A 12 -52.31 -63.26 -56.61
C TYR A 12 -52.24 -64.60 -55.88
N ASN A 13 -51.11 -65.29 -55.99
CA ASN A 13 -50.87 -66.54 -55.26
C ASN A 13 -50.88 -66.29 -53.73
N PRO A 14 -51.85 -66.83 -52.98
CA PRO A 14 -51.99 -66.54 -51.55
C PRO A 14 -50.81 -67.00 -50.71
N ALA A 15 -50.10 -68.06 -51.11
CA ALA A 15 -48.92 -68.54 -50.40
C ALA A 15 -47.72 -67.58 -50.54
N GLU A 16 -47.51 -67.02 -51.73
CA GLU A 16 -46.46 -66.02 -51.98
C GLU A 16 -46.76 -64.72 -51.22
N VAL A 17 -48.00 -64.26 -51.26
CA VAL A 17 -48.44 -63.07 -50.51
C VAL A 17 -48.26 -63.27 -49.00
N ALA A 18 -48.63 -64.43 -48.45
CA ALA A 18 -48.45 -64.73 -47.03
C ALA A 18 -46.97 -64.76 -46.62
N SER A 19 -46.09 -65.38 -47.43
CA SER A 19 -44.64 -65.40 -47.16
C SER A 19 -44.02 -64.01 -47.21
N GLU A 20 -44.50 -63.16 -48.11
CA GLU A 20 -44.02 -61.80 -48.28
C GLU A 20 -44.47 -60.89 -47.13
N ILE A 21 -45.72 -61.04 -46.66
CA ILE A 21 -46.21 -60.37 -45.46
C ILE A 21 -45.38 -60.79 -44.24
N GLN A 22 -45.10 -62.07 -44.06
CA GLN A 22 -44.26 -62.55 -42.96
C GLN A 22 -42.83 -61.97 -43.01
N ARG A 23 -42.26 -61.85 -44.21
CA ARG A 23 -40.94 -61.23 -44.39
C ARG A 23 -40.96 -59.74 -44.03
N ILE A 24 -41.97 -59.02 -44.50
CA ILE A 24 -42.14 -57.59 -44.20
C ILE A 24 -42.35 -57.39 -42.69
N ASP A 25 -43.20 -58.20 -42.06
CA ASP A 25 -43.44 -58.15 -40.61
C ASP A 25 -42.16 -58.42 -39.82
N ALA A 26 -41.34 -59.38 -40.24
CA ALA A 26 -40.05 -59.65 -39.61
C ALA A 26 -39.08 -58.47 -39.75
N GLU A 27 -39.04 -57.82 -40.93
CA GLU A 27 -38.22 -56.64 -41.17
C GLU A 27 -38.66 -55.43 -40.33
N TYR A 28 -39.98 -55.20 -40.22
CA TYR A 28 -40.52 -54.12 -39.38
C TYR A 28 -40.27 -54.38 -37.89
N ARG A 29 -40.47 -55.61 -37.40
CA ARG A 29 -40.14 -55.96 -36.00
C ARG A 29 -38.67 -55.73 -35.68
N LEU A 30 -37.77 -56.04 -36.62
CA LEU A 30 -36.34 -55.77 -36.45
C LEU A 30 -36.06 -54.26 -36.42
N LYS A 31 -36.67 -53.49 -37.32
CA LYS A 31 -36.54 -52.02 -37.32
C LYS A 31 -37.07 -51.39 -36.03
N GLU A 32 -38.25 -51.81 -35.56
CA GLU A 32 -38.83 -51.38 -34.29
C GLU A 32 -37.89 -51.69 -33.13
N GLY A 33 -37.33 -52.90 -33.06
CA GLY A 33 -36.34 -53.26 -32.05
C GLY A 33 -35.09 -52.37 -32.09
N THR A 34 -34.54 -52.10 -33.27
CA THR A 34 -33.37 -51.22 -33.41
C THR A 34 -33.67 -49.77 -33.05
N LEU A 35 -34.86 -49.27 -33.37
CA LEU A 35 -35.29 -47.92 -33.01
C LEU A 35 -35.50 -47.81 -31.50
N GLN A 36 -36.08 -48.84 -30.86
CA GLN A 36 -36.26 -48.86 -29.42
C GLN A 36 -34.91 -48.78 -28.69
N VAL A 37 -33.90 -49.54 -29.14
CA VAL A 37 -32.55 -49.49 -28.57
C VAL A 37 -31.91 -48.10 -28.73
N LYS A 38 -32.12 -47.44 -29.89
CA LYS A 38 -31.62 -46.08 -30.11
C LYS A 38 -32.31 -45.05 -29.22
N ILE A 39 -33.62 -45.20 -29.01
CA ILE A 39 -34.40 -44.33 -28.12
C ILE A 39 -33.88 -44.47 -26.69
N THR A 40 -33.72 -45.70 -26.18
CA THR A 40 -33.22 -45.91 -24.81
C THR A 40 -31.80 -45.38 -24.65
N ALA A 41 -30.93 -45.57 -25.64
CA ALA A 41 -29.57 -45.03 -25.60
C ALA A 41 -29.56 -43.48 -25.59
N ALA A 42 -30.40 -42.85 -26.39
CA ALA A 42 -30.53 -41.40 -26.42
C ALA A 42 -31.13 -40.83 -25.11
N GLU A 43 -32.08 -41.54 -24.51
CA GLU A 43 -32.65 -41.18 -23.20
C GLU A 43 -31.60 -41.25 -22.09
N GLU A 44 -30.78 -42.30 -22.07
CA GLU A 44 -29.67 -42.42 -21.11
C GLU A 44 -28.64 -41.29 -21.28
N GLU A 45 -28.27 -40.95 -22.52
CA GLU A 45 -27.36 -39.84 -22.81
C GLU A 45 -27.95 -38.49 -22.39
N LEU A 46 -29.26 -38.30 -22.61
CA LEU A 46 -29.98 -37.11 -22.15
C LEU A 46 -29.98 -36.98 -20.62
N ILE A 47 -30.14 -38.09 -19.89
CA ILE A 47 -30.06 -38.09 -18.42
C ILE A 47 -28.64 -37.71 -17.97
N ARG A 48 -27.61 -38.36 -18.53
CA ARG A 48 -26.21 -38.08 -18.17
C ARG A 48 -25.81 -36.64 -18.46
N SER A 49 -26.24 -36.09 -19.60
CA SER A 49 -25.96 -34.70 -19.95
C SER A 49 -26.65 -33.73 -18.99
N ARG A 50 -27.90 -33.98 -18.59
CA ARG A 50 -28.62 -33.18 -17.59
C ARG A 50 -27.94 -33.20 -16.23
N GLU A 51 -27.48 -34.37 -15.78
CA GLU A 51 -26.71 -34.49 -14.53
C GLU A 51 -25.41 -33.68 -14.60
N ARG A 52 -24.72 -33.72 -15.74
CA ARG A 52 -23.50 -32.95 -15.95
C ARG A 52 -23.74 -31.44 -15.96
N ILE A 53 -24.83 -30.99 -16.58
CA ILE A 53 -25.24 -29.57 -16.57
C ILE A 53 -25.51 -29.14 -15.12
N ALA A 54 -26.29 -29.91 -14.35
CA ALA A 54 -26.58 -29.58 -12.96
C ALA A 54 -25.30 -29.51 -12.08
N GLN A 55 -24.34 -30.41 -12.32
CA GLN A 55 -23.04 -30.36 -11.64
C GLN A 55 -22.24 -29.11 -12.01
N LEU A 56 -22.22 -28.74 -13.29
CA LEU A 56 -21.51 -27.55 -13.77
C LEU A 56 -22.15 -26.27 -13.25
N GLU A 57 -23.49 -26.18 -13.21
CA GLU A 57 -24.22 -25.05 -12.60
C GLU A 57 -23.87 -24.89 -11.12
N LYS A 58 -23.80 -25.99 -10.37
CA LYS A 58 -23.39 -25.95 -8.96
C LYS A 58 -21.94 -25.46 -8.80
N GLN A 59 -21.02 -25.92 -9.64
CA GLN A 59 -19.64 -25.46 -9.62
C GLN A 59 -19.53 -23.98 -9.99
N LEU A 60 -20.27 -23.53 -11.01
CA LEU A 60 -20.31 -22.14 -11.43
C LEU A 60 -20.78 -21.23 -10.29
N ASN A 61 -21.85 -21.60 -9.59
CA ASN A 61 -22.34 -20.84 -8.45
C ASN A 61 -21.29 -20.75 -7.33
N THR A 62 -20.56 -21.84 -7.08
CA THR A 62 -19.46 -21.83 -6.10
C THR A 62 -18.33 -20.87 -6.52
N TYR A 63 -18.02 -20.78 -7.81
CA TYR A 63 -17.01 -19.84 -8.31
C TYR A 63 -17.48 -18.39 -8.20
N ILE A 64 -18.74 -18.10 -8.52
CA ILE A 64 -19.34 -16.77 -8.38
C ILE A 64 -19.28 -16.30 -6.92
N GLU A 65 -19.66 -17.16 -5.97
CA GLU A 65 -19.57 -16.85 -4.54
C GLU A 65 -18.13 -16.54 -4.11
N ARG A 66 -17.15 -17.33 -4.57
CA ARG A 66 -15.73 -17.11 -4.28
C ARG A 66 -15.21 -15.81 -4.89
N GLU A 67 -15.62 -15.49 -6.11
CA GLU A 67 -15.26 -14.25 -6.79
C GLU A 67 -15.75 -13.03 -6.01
N HIS A 68 -16.99 -13.06 -5.52
CA HIS A 68 -17.53 -12.00 -4.68
C HIS A 68 -16.72 -11.79 -3.40
N ILE A 69 -16.36 -12.86 -2.69
CA ILE A 69 -15.53 -12.78 -1.48
C ILE A 69 -14.16 -12.18 -1.80
N ILE A 70 -13.53 -12.61 -2.88
CA ILE A 70 -12.22 -12.09 -3.31
C ILE A 70 -12.34 -10.60 -3.64
N ALA A 71 -13.37 -10.20 -4.40
CA ALA A 71 -13.60 -8.82 -4.76
C ALA A 71 -13.81 -7.93 -3.53
N GLU A 72 -14.59 -8.39 -2.54
CA GLU A 72 -14.81 -7.65 -1.29
C GLU A 72 -13.49 -7.45 -0.53
N VAL A 73 -12.71 -8.51 -0.34
CA VAL A 73 -11.40 -8.44 0.33
C VAL A 73 -10.46 -7.49 -0.42
N MET A 74 -10.42 -7.55 -1.75
CA MET A 74 -9.58 -6.67 -2.57
C MET A 74 -9.99 -5.20 -2.45
N ILE A 75 -11.29 -4.90 -2.44
CA ILE A 75 -11.81 -3.55 -2.24
C ILE A 75 -11.41 -3.04 -0.85
N THR A 76 -11.63 -3.83 0.20
CA THR A 76 -11.26 -3.45 1.57
C THR A 76 -9.76 -3.25 1.72
N ALA A 77 -8.94 -4.14 1.15
CA ALA A 77 -7.49 -4.02 1.18
C ALA A 77 -7.01 -2.75 0.45
N THR A 78 -7.59 -2.45 -0.72
CA THR A 78 -7.25 -1.25 -1.50
C THR A 78 -7.62 0.01 -0.74
N ASN A 79 -8.84 0.10 -0.19
CA ASN A 79 -9.28 1.25 0.60
C ASN A 79 -8.39 1.47 1.82
N ASN A 80 -8.01 0.39 2.51
CA ASN A 80 -7.10 0.48 3.65
C ASN A 80 -5.70 0.93 3.23
N ALA A 81 -5.18 0.42 2.11
CA ALA A 81 -3.88 0.82 1.59
C ALA A 81 -3.87 2.31 1.19
N CYS A 82 -4.89 2.80 0.50
CA CYS A 82 -5.04 4.22 0.16
C CYS A 82 -5.11 5.09 1.41
N ARG A 83 -5.91 4.69 2.42
CA ARG A 83 -5.98 5.44 3.69
C ARG A 83 -4.62 5.52 4.39
N ILE A 84 -3.89 4.41 4.46
CA ILE A 84 -2.56 4.37 5.09
C ILE A 84 -1.55 5.22 4.31
N GLU A 85 -1.57 5.16 2.97
CA GLU A 85 -0.73 6.00 2.12
C GLU A 85 -1.00 7.48 2.36
N GLU A 86 -2.28 7.87 2.37
CA GLU A 86 -2.69 9.26 2.55
C GLU A 86 -2.29 9.78 3.94
N GLU A 87 -2.54 9.01 5.01
CA GLU A 87 -2.09 9.36 6.35
C GLU A 87 -0.55 9.49 6.45
N ALA A 88 0.19 8.58 5.81
CA ALA A 88 1.65 8.63 5.80
C ALA A 88 2.15 9.88 5.04
N ARG A 89 1.50 10.21 3.92
CA ARG A 89 1.83 11.39 3.11
C ARG A 89 1.55 12.68 3.84
N GLU A 90 0.42 12.75 4.54
CA GLU A 90 0.04 13.93 5.33
C GLU A 90 1.02 14.13 6.49
N ARG A 91 1.38 13.05 7.21
CA ARG A 91 2.40 13.10 8.27
C ARG A 91 3.76 13.51 7.75
N ALA A 92 4.17 13.02 6.58
CA ALA A 92 5.43 13.42 5.96
C ALA A 92 5.44 14.93 5.66
N ARG A 93 4.37 15.45 5.05
CA ARG A 93 4.23 16.89 4.77
C ARG A 93 4.26 17.74 6.03
N ALA A 94 3.51 17.34 7.07
CA ALA A 94 3.49 18.06 8.34
C ALA A 94 4.88 18.06 9.01
N MET A 95 5.62 16.95 8.92
CA MET A 95 6.98 16.86 9.45
C MET A 95 7.95 17.73 8.64
N GLU A 96 7.86 17.74 7.31
CA GLU A 96 8.66 18.60 6.45
C GLU A 96 8.42 20.09 6.76
N GLU A 97 7.16 20.51 6.83
CA GLU A 97 6.78 21.88 7.16
C GLU A 97 7.32 22.31 8.52
N LYS A 98 7.09 21.48 9.55
CA LYS A 98 7.61 21.72 10.90
C LYS A 98 9.13 21.82 10.92
N SER A 99 9.82 20.90 10.25
CA SER A 99 11.29 20.90 10.19
C SER A 99 11.82 22.15 9.48
N ALA A 100 11.16 22.62 8.42
CA ALA A 100 11.53 23.82 7.69
C ALA A 100 11.34 25.08 8.54
N GLU A 101 10.27 25.15 9.34
CA GLU A 101 10.02 26.25 10.26
C GLU A 101 11.06 26.29 11.39
N GLU A 102 11.36 25.16 12.02
CA GLU A 102 12.43 25.04 13.01
C GLU A 102 13.79 25.47 12.43
N LEU A 103 14.09 25.09 11.18
CA LEU A 103 15.34 25.50 10.50
C LEU A 103 15.39 27.01 10.28
N ARG A 104 14.28 27.64 9.90
CA ARG A 104 14.18 29.10 9.75
C ARG A 104 14.35 29.82 11.08
N GLU A 105 13.77 29.31 12.16
CA GLU A 105 13.96 29.85 13.50
C GLU A 105 15.43 29.77 13.93
N LYS A 106 16.05 28.60 13.80
CA LYS A 106 17.47 28.42 14.14
C LYS A 106 18.38 29.29 13.29
N ALA A 107 18.09 29.49 12.01
CA ALA A 107 18.84 30.41 11.16
C ALA A 107 18.79 31.85 11.69
N ARG A 108 17.59 32.34 12.09
CA ARG A 108 17.42 33.67 12.69
C ARG A 108 18.15 33.81 14.02
N GLU A 109 18.06 32.82 14.89
CA GLU A 109 18.80 32.79 16.16
C GLU A 109 20.32 32.87 15.94
N LEU A 110 20.83 32.14 14.95
CA LEU A 110 22.24 32.09 14.62
C LEU A 110 22.73 33.44 14.06
N GLU A 111 21.94 34.09 13.21
CA GLU A 111 22.21 35.44 12.72
C GLU A 111 22.24 36.47 13.86
N PHE A 112 21.27 36.40 14.77
CA PHE A 112 21.25 37.25 15.96
C PHE A 112 22.47 37.04 16.86
N LEU A 113 22.88 35.79 17.05
CA LEU A 113 24.06 35.45 17.84
C LEU A 113 25.34 35.99 17.18
N LYS A 114 25.48 35.86 15.86
CA LYS A 114 26.60 36.47 15.10
C LYS A 114 26.66 37.98 15.32
N MET A 115 25.52 38.68 15.25
CA MET A 115 25.45 40.11 15.49
C MET A 115 25.84 40.49 16.93
N LYS A 116 25.48 39.66 17.93
CA LYS A 116 25.93 39.85 19.31
C LYS A 116 27.44 39.65 19.46
N VAL A 117 28.00 38.63 18.83
CA VAL A 117 29.44 38.36 18.85
C VAL A 117 30.23 39.52 18.25
N GLU A 118 29.79 40.06 17.11
CA GLU A 118 30.45 41.21 16.49
C GLU A 118 30.36 42.46 17.38
N ARG A 119 29.20 42.75 17.98
CA ARG A 119 29.06 43.86 18.95
C ARG A 119 29.98 43.71 20.15
N PHE A 120 30.04 42.51 20.73
CA PHE A 120 30.93 42.22 21.84
C PHE A 120 32.40 42.44 21.45
N LYS A 121 32.82 42.01 20.25
CA LYS A 121 34.19 42.26 19.76
C LYS A 121 34.50 43.75 19.63
N THR A 122 33.57 44.56 19.12
CA THR A 122 33.75 46.02 19.03
C THR A 122 33.82 46.66 20.40
N GLU A 123 32.89 46.35 21.30
CA GLU A 123 32.88 46.87 22.68
C GLU A 123 34.18 46.49 23.42
N PHE A 124 34.65 45.25 23.25
CA PHE A 124 35.88 44.78 23.87
C PHE A 124 37.11 45.52 23.34
N LYS A 125 37.18 45.78 22.02
CA LYS A 125 38.25 46.61 21.44
C LYS A 125 38.23 48.03 21.99
N GLU A 126 37.07 48.67 22.08
CA GLU A 126 36.94 50.02 22.64
C GLU A 126 37.40 50.07 24.10
N ILE A 127 37.08 49.05 24.91
CA ILE A 127 37.54 48.94 26.30
C ILE A 127 39.07 48.81 26.34
N LEU A 128 39.66 47.95 25.49
CA LEU A 128 41.11 47.80 25.42
C LEU A 128 41.81 49.10 24.99
N ASP A 129 41.24 49.82 24.02
CA ASP A 129 41.78 51.10 23.55
C ASP A 129 41.71 52.18 24.65
N LYS A 130 40.59 52.26 25.38
CA LYS A 130 40.47 53.13 26.57
C LYS A 130 41.50 52.78 27.63
N TYR A 131 41.66 51.49 27.94
CA TYR A 131 42.62 51.03 28.93
C TYR A 131 44.07 51.36 28.51
N LYS A 132 44.38 51.19 27.23
CA LYS A 132 45.69 51.57 26.66
C LYS A 132 45.92 53.07 26.78
N PHE A 133 44.93 53.89 26.44
CA PHE A 133 45.02 55.35 26.60
C PHE A 133 45.25 55.74 28.07
N SER A 134 44.50 55.18 29.02
CA SER A 134 44.72 55.44 30.45
C SER A 134 46.10 55.01 30.95
N LEU A 135 46.67 53.92 30.41
CA LEU A 135 48.03 53.50 30.73
C LEU A 135 49.09 54.43 30.12
N GLU A 136 48.84 55.01 28.96
CA GLU A 136 49.70 56.02 28.34
C GLU A 136 49.63 57.35 29.12
N GLU A 137 48.43 57.78 29.52
CA GLU A 137 48.21 58.97 30.35
C GLU A 137 48.89 58.85 31.73
N MET A 138 48.91 57.64 32.32
CA MET A 138 49.69 57.40 33.55
C MET A 138 51.20 57.43 33.37
N LYS A 139 51.73 57.23 32.16
CA LYS A 139 53.17 57.34 31.88
C LYS A 139 53.63 58.80 31.75
N ASP A 140 52.71 59.71 31.42
CA ASP A 140 52.98 61.14 31.27
C ASP A 140 52.77 61.94 32.57
N LEU A 141 52.39 61.29 33.67
CA LEU A 141 52.52 61.88 35.00
C LEU A 141 54.01 62.08 35.31
N PRO A 142 54.46 63.30 35.66
CA PRO A 142 55.83 63.50 36.09
C PRO A 142 56.06 62.59 37.28
N ASN A 143 57.24 61.96 37.30
CA ASN A 143 57.77 61.19 38.42
C ASN A 143 57.82 62.10 39.66
N GLU A 144 56.69 62.30 40.34
CA GLU A 144 56.64 62.97 41.63
C GLU A 144 57.21 62.01 42.64
N LYS A 145 58.53 62.17 42.82
CA LYS A 145 59.32 61.91 44.03
C LYS A 145 58.60 61.01 45.04
N THR A 146 58.95 59.73 45.00
CA THR A 146 59.15 58.85 46.17
C THR A 146 58.54 59.37 47.46
N PHE A 147 57.28 59.00 47.73
CA PHE A 147 56.73 59.08 49.06
C PHE A 147 57.41 57.99 49.92
N SER A 148 58.43 58.38 50.68
CA SER A 148 58.95 57.57 51.77
C SER A 148 58.13 57.87 53.02
N PRO A 149 57.25 56.96 53.50
CA PRO A 149 56.54 57.18 54.74
C PRO A 149 57.54 57.16 55.91
N THR A 150 57.81 58.33 56.48
CA THR A 150 58.56 58.42 57.74
C THR A 150 57.65 57.96 58.87
N ILE A 151 57.94 56.79 59.44
CA ILE A 151 57.28 56.31 60.66
C ILE A 151 57.82 57.16 61.82
N ILE A 152 56.95 57.99 62.42
CA ILE A 152 57.26 58.70 63.67
C ILE A 152 56.94 57.73 64.81
N VAL A 153 57.96 57.11 65.40
CA VAL A 153 57.83 56.39 66.66
C VAL A 153 57.98 57.41 67.79
N THR A 154 56.89 57.75 68.47
CA THR A 154 56.95 58.48 69.73
C THR A 154 57.11 57.49 70.88
N GLU A 155 58.33 57.38 71.40
CA GLU A 155 58.59 56.68 72.66
C GLU A 155 57.89 57.42 73.81
N ARG A 156 56.86 56.80 74.39
CA ARG A 156 56.31 57.24 75.69
C ARG A 156 57.34 56.95 76.77
N LYS A 157 58.06 57.99 77.20
CA LYS A 157 58.84 57.94 78.44
C LYS A 157 57.89 57.81 79.63
N PHE A 158 57.89 56.65 80.28
CA PHE A 158 57.40 56.51 81.65
C PHE A 158 58.46 57.12 82.59
N ASN A 159 58.15 58.27 83.21
CA ASN A 159 58.95 58.79 84.31
C ASN A 159 58.52 58.10 85.61
N THR A 160 59.45 57.40 86.24
CA THR A 160 59.41 57.02 87.65
C THR A 160 60.04 58.15 88.49
N ASN A 161 59.23 58.65 89.42
CA ASN A 161 59.50 59.54 90.57
C ASN A 161 60.12 60.92 90.33
#